data_AF-A0A0Q4LEX0-F1
#
_entry.id   AF-A0A0Q4LEX0-F1
#
_cell.length_a   1.000
_cell.length_b   1.000
_cell.length_c   1.000
_cell.angle_alpha   90.00
_cell.angle_beta   90.00
_cell.angle_gamma   90.00
#
_symmetry.space_group_name_H-M   'P 1'
#
loop_
_entity.id
_entity.type
_entity.pdbx_description
1 polymer ?
#
loop_
_entity_poly.entity_id
_entity_poly.type
_entity_poly.pdbx_seq_one_letter_code
_entity_poly.pdbx_strand_id
1 'polypeptide(L)'
;MAPPCRAPSQIHFDGIAVSDGNGHGQVDGCPNESGAAAINAGLDMVIYSCSGWKPLDANTLRQAQSGEIPAARLDDAVRRILCLKIHAGSFDRGRASSRALVGKMTLIGAAGHRAIARRAVRESMVLLKNEGGFLPPKPSATIPVAGGNTGNIPRQAGRDRHGLHRRQAGHRPDHQDTRYGQGRRLAAGDRPAAMLRQARHRNGAGHRARSTSSRSCFDPDAQNASGPRRP
;
A
#
# COMPACT_ATOMS: atom_id res chain seq x y z
N MET A 1 26.03 27.02 15.78
CA MET A 1 26.35 25.59 15.58
C MET A 1 25.08 24.82 15.87
N ALA A 2 24.53 24.07 14.90
CA ALA A 2 23.33 23.25 15.18
C ALA A 2 23.69 22.23 16.29
N PRO A 3 22.82 22.03 17.29
CA PRO A 3 23.10 21.04 18.34
C PRO A 3 23.31 19.66 17.69
N PRO A 4 24.23 18.83 18.21
CA PRO A 4 24.52 17.54 17.63
C PRO A 4 23.25 16.69 17.56
N CYS A 5 22.97 16.10 16.40
CA CYS A 5 21.72 15.36 16.17
C CYS A 5 21.66 13.98 16.88
N ARG A 6 22.62 13.67 17.73
CA ARG A 6 22.90 12.34 18.28
C ARG A 6 22.31 12.17 19.68
N ALA A 7 21.61 11.06 19.90
CA ALA A 7 21.34 10.58 21.26
C ALA A 7 22.03 9.22 21.51
N PRO A 8 22.27 8.84 22.78
CA PRO A 8 22.97 7.62 23.12
C PRO A 8 22.15 6.40 22.69
N SER A 9 22.75 5.51 21.91
CA SER A 9 22.21 4.20 21.57
C SER A 9 23.36 3.24 21.34
N GLN A 10 23.13 1.95 21.64
CA GLN A 10 24.12 0.88 21.42
C GLN A 10 24.52 0.73 19.95
N ILE A 11 23.62 1.09 19.03
CA ILE A 11 23.83 1.04 17.58
C ILE A 11 24.19 2.41 16.97
N HIS A 12 24.37 3.45 17.79
CA HIS A 12 24.69 4.82 17.37
C HIS A 12 23.77 5.36 16.26
N PHE A 13 22.47 5.10 16.37
CA PHE A 13 21.47 5.52 15.38
C PHE A 13 21.04 6.98 15.57
N ASP A 14 21.31 7.80 14.55
CA ASP A 14 21.04 9.25 14.51
C ASP A 14 19.78 9.60 13.70
N GLY A 15 19.00 8.60 13.28
CA GLY A 15 17.72 8.80 12.59
C GLY A 15 16.53 8.98 13.54
N ILE A 16 15.33 8.75 13.00
CA ILE A 16 14.08 8.74 13.77
C ILE A 16 13.48 7.33 13.84
N ALA A 17 12.87 6.99 14.98
CA ALA A 17 12.02 5.82 15.11
C ALA A 17 10.56 6.20 14.80
N VAL A 18 9.96 5.49 13.87
CA VAL A 18 8.57 5.69 13.43
C VAL A 18 7.80 4.40 13.64
N SER A 19 6.60 4.47 14.21
CA SER A 19 5.80 3.26 14.45
C SER A 19 5.25 2.74 13.13
N ASP A 20 4.94 1.45 13.07
CA ASP A 20 4.03 0.95 12.04
C ASP A 20 2.59 1.47 12.31
N GLY A 21 1.65 1.21 11.40
CA GLY A 21 0.26 1.63 11.50
C GLY A 21 -0.41 1.15 12.78
N ASN A 22 -0.71 2.07 13.70
CA ASN A 22 -1.20 1.80 15.06
C ASN A 22 -0.28 0.89 15.91
N GLY A 23 1.00 0.78 15.55
CA GLY A 23 1.94 -0.12 16.22
C GLY A 23 2.18 0.24 17.69
N HIS A 24 2.05 1.52 18.06
CA HIS A 24 2.16 1.98 19.45
C HIS A 24 1.07 1.40 20.36
N GLY A 25 -0.13 1.16 19.81
CA GLY A 25 -1.25 0.57 20.53
C GLY A 25 -1.13 -0.94 20.76
N GLN A 26 -0.02 -1.55 20.34
CA GLN A 26 0.31 -2.95 20.62
C GLN A 26 1.28 -3.09 21.81
N VAL A 27 1.76 -1.97 22.37
CA VAL A 27 2.56 -1.97 23.60
C VAL A 27 1.63 -2.20 24.79
N ASP A 28 2.03 -3.08 25.71
CA ASP A 28 1.25 -3.37 26.91
C ASP A 28 0.90 -2.08 27.66
N GLY A 29 -0.40 -1.91 27.95
CA GLY A 29 -0.93 -0.71 28.61
C GLY A 29 -1.14 0.52 27.71
N CYS A 30 -0.86 0.42 26.40
CA CYS A 30 -1.11 1.50 25.44
C CYS A 30 -2.32 1.18 24.55
N PRO A 31 -3.47 1.86 24.69
CA PRO A 31 -4.50 1.86 23.67
C PRO A 31 -4.04 2.65 22.43
N ASN A 32 -4.74 2.53 21.30
CA ASN A 32 -4.41 3.32 20.10
C ASN A 32 -4.47 4.84 20.34
N GLU A 33 -5.25 5.28 21.32
CA GLU A 33 -5.41 6.68 21.69
C GLU A 33 -4.38 7.15 22.74
N SER A 34 -3.42 6.32 23.17
CA SER A 34 -2.40 6.73 24.15
C SER A 34 -1.07 6.01 23.90
N GLY A 35 0.03 6.76 23.84
CA GLY A 35 1.32 6.24 23.40
C GLY A 35 2.50 6.55 24.30
N ALA A 36 2.29 7.02 25.54
CA ALA A 36 3.38 7.47 26.41
C ALA A 36 4.48 6.42 26.63
N ALA A 37 4.11 5.16 26.90
CA ALA A 37 5.12 4.11 27.10
C ALA A 37 5.96 3.88 25.83
N ALA A 38 5.33 3.90 24.65
CA ALA A 38 6.02 3.78 23.37
C ALA A 38 6.96 4.97 23.11
N ILE A 39 6.50 6.20 23.39
CA ILE A 39 7.31 7.42 23.24
C ILE A 39 8.51 7.39 24.20
N ASN A 40 8.29 7.01 25.46
CA ASN A 40 9.33 6.88 26.47
C ASN A 40 10.35 5.78 26.13
N ALA A 41 9.94 4.74 25.41
CA ALA A 41 10.83 3.71 24.88
C ALA A 41 11.72 4.19 23.71
N GLY A 42 11.52 5.42 23.22
CA GLY A 42 12.34 6.01 22.15
C GLY A 42 11.61 6.15 20.81
N LEU A 43 10.28 6.01 20.78
CA LEU A 43 9.50 6.29 19.58
C LEU A 43 9.41 7.81 19.33
N ASP A 44 9.80 8.25 18.13
CA ASP A 44 9.81 9.68 17.79
C ASP A 44 8.53 10.13 17.06
N MET A 45 7.95 9.25 16.24
CA MET A 45 6.74 9.55 15.46
C MET A 45 5.77 8.37 15.47
N VAL A 46 4.52 8.67 15.83
CA VAL A 46 3.42 7.69 15.82
C VAL A 46 2.71 7.75 14.47
N ILE A 47 2.62 6.61 13.78
CA ILE A 47 1.72 6.41 12.64
C ILE A 47 0.37 5.95 13.17
N TYR A 48 -0.62 6.84 13.08
CA TYR A 48 -2.01 6.51 13.34
C TYR A 48 -2.72 6.17 12.02
N SER A 49 -3.22 4.94 11.92
CA SER A 49 -4.05 4.53 10.78
C SER A 49 -5.47 5.03 10.96
N CYS A 50 -6.12 5.43 9.86
CA CYS A 50 -7.55 5.79 9.82
C CYS A 50 -7.85 7.19 10.41
N SER A 51 -9.12 7.60 10.36
CA SER A 51 -9.59 8.81 11.04
C SER A 51 -9.63 8.57 12.56
N GLY A 52 -9.40 9.61 13.36
CA GLY A 52 -9.46 9.51 14.82
C GLY A 52 -8.12 9.63 15.56
N TRP A 53 -7.12 10.29 14.99
CA TRP A 53 -5.86 10.61 15.68
C TRP A 53 -6.02 11.71 16.76
N LYS A 54 -7.10 12.50 16.74
CA LYS A 54 -7.29 13.64 17.65
C LYS A 54 -7.28 13.24 19.15
N PRO A 55 -7.93 12.14 19.58
CA PRO A 55 -7.79 11.64 20.93
C PRO A 55 -6.34 11.30 21.31
N LEU A 56 -5.57 10.68 20.39
CA LEU A 56 -4.15 10.42 20.61
C LEU A 56 -3.37 11.70 20.88
N ASP A 57 -3.56 12.73 20.06
CA ASP A 57 -2.92 14.04 20.23
C ASP A 57 -3.29 14.68 21.57
N ALA A 58 -4.59 14.75 21.88
CA ALA A 58 -5.07 15.32 23.15
C ALA A 58 -4.56 14.55 24.38
N ASN A 59 -4.45 13.22 24.29
CA ASN A 59 -3.92 12.39 25.37
C ASN A 59 -2.41 12.59 25.52
N THR A 60 -1.67 12.58 24.40
CA THR A 60 -0.22 12.82 24.39
C THR A 60 0.11 14.18 24.98
N LEU A 61 -0.67 15.22 24.67
CA LEU A 61 -0.50 16.55 25.26
C LEU A 61 -0.70 16.53 26.78
N ARG A 62 -1.74 15.85 27.28
CA ARG A 62 -1.96 15.73 28.73
C ARG A 62 -0.82 14.95 29.40
N GLN A 63 -0.31 13.90 28.76
CA GLN A 63 0.81 13.11 29.26
C GLN A 63 2.13 13.89 29.28
N ALA A 64 2.33 14.79 28.31
CA ALA A 64 3.44 15.74 28.33
C ALA A 64 3.30 16.74 29.48
N GLN A 65 2.11 17.30 29.68
CA GLN A 65 1.83 18.28 30.74
C GLN A 65 1.90 17.68 32.15
N SER A 66 1.48 16.42 32.33
CA SER A 66 1.57 15.71 33.60
C SER A 66 2.99 15.23 33.93
N GLY A 67 3.90 15.25 32.96
CA GLY A 67 5.26 14.72 33.10
C GLY A 67 5.38 13.21 32.91
N GLU A 68 4.29 12.52 32.54
CA GLU A 68 4.33 11.10 32.16
C GLU A 68 5.24 10.86 30.95
N ILE A 69 5.30 11.83 30.03
CA ILE A 69 6.33 11.92 29.00
C ILE A 69 7.29 13.04 29.41
N PRO A 70 8.56 12.74 29.75
CA PRO A 70 9.52 13.75 30.14
C PRO A 70 9.78 14.78 29.04
N ALA A 71 9.90 16.07 29.37
CA ALA A 71 10.20 17.12 28.41
C ALA A 71 11.46 16.83 27.59
N ALA A 72 12.51 16.27 28.22
CA ALA A 72 13.74 15.86 27.53
C ALA A 72 13.52 14.78 26.46
N ARG A 73 12.54 13.87 26.63
CA ARG A 73 12.17 12.86 25.63
C ARG A 73 11.50 13.51 24.42
N LEU A 74 10.61 14.48 24.66
CA LEU A 74 9.96 15.25 23.61
C LEU A 74 10.96 16.11 22.83
N ASP A 75 11.84 16.81 23.54
CA ASP A 75 12.89 17.62 22.92
C ASP A 75 13.81 16.76 22.05
N ASP A 76 14.20 15.58 22.51
CA ASP A 76 15.02 14.65 21.70
C ASP A 76 14.27 14.17 20.45
N ALA A 77 13.01 13.76 20.57
CA ALA A 77 12.20 13.30 19.44
C ALA A 77 12.00 14.42 18.41
N VAL A 78 11.60 15.62 18.86
CA VAL A 78 11.40 16.80 18.00
C VAL A 78 12.72 17.20 17.35
N ARG A 79 13.83 17.23 18.10
CA ARG A 79 15.16 17.54 17.57
C ARG A 79 15.54 16.58 16.43
N ARG A 80 15.34 15.27 16.58
CA ARG A 80 15.64 14.28 15.52
C ARG A 80 14.77 14.48 14.28
N ILE A 81 13.47 14.73 14.47
CA ILE A 81 12.54 15.02 13.37
C ILE A 81 12.92 16.30 12.63
N LEU A 82 13.28 17.36 13.35
CA LEU A 82 13.69 18.62 12.74
C LEU A 82 15.05 18.49 12.04
N CYS A 83 16.03 17.80 12.65
CA CYS A 83 17.28 17.45 11.99
C CYS A 83 17.03 16.76 10.64
N LEU A 84 16.18 15.71 10.62
CA LEU A 84 15.82 15.01 9.39
C LEU A 84 15.20 15.94 8.35
N LYS A 85 14.26 16.82 8.76
CA LYS A 85 13.61 17.77 7.85
C LYS A 85 14.59 18.80 7.27
N ILE A 86 15.55 19.26 8.06
CA ILE A 86 16.62 20.16 7.62
C ILE A 86 17.54 19.44 6.63
N HIS A 87 18.01 18.23 6.95
CA HIS A 87 18.84 17.44 6.02
C HIS A 87 18.11 17.09 4.72
N ALA A 88 16.79 16.90 4.77
CA ALA A 88 15.96 16.70 3.58
C ALA A 88 15.77 17.98 2.74
N GLY A 89 16.22 19.15 3.23
CA GLY A 89 16.01 20.46 2.62
C GLY A 89 14.54 20.89 2.62
N SER A 90 13.73 20.39 3.55
CA SER A 90 12.28 20.61 3.54
C SER A 90 11.90 22.09 3.77
N PHE A 91 12.78 22.86 4.43
CA PHE A 91 12.57 24.28 4.71
C PHE A 91 12.97 25.17 3.53
N ASP A 92 13.94 24.75 2.71
CA ASP A 92 14.50 25.58 1.64
C ASP A 92 13.84 25.34 0.27
N ARG A 93 13.28 24.14 0.05
CA ARG A 93 12.80 23.67 -1.27
C ARG A 93 11.42 24.22 -1.70
N GLY A 94 10.86 25.17 -0.95
CA GLY A 94 9.53 25.74 -1.21
C GLY A 94 8.39 24.71 -1.20
N ARG A 95 7.25 25.11 -1.76
CA ARG A 95 6.04 24.26 -1.85
C ARG A 95 6.34 23.00 -2.67
N ALA A 96 5.70 21.89 -2.33
CA ALA A 96 5.87 20.63 -3.08
C ALA A 96 5.60 20.82 -4.59
N SER A 97 4.57 21.59 -4.95
CA SER A 97 4.18 21.84 -6.34
C SER A 97 5.22 22.58 -7.18
N SER A 98 6.14 23.34 -6.57
CA SER A 98 7.20 24.05 -7.30
C SER A 98 8.48 23.23 -7.47
N ARG A 99 8.51 21.99 -6.97
CA ARG A 99 9.70 21.14 -7.02
C ARG A 99 9.84 20.51 -8.41
N ALA A 100 11.07 20.45 -8.92
CA ALA A 100 11.38 20.10 -10.30
C ALA A 100 10.86 18.74 -10.81
N LEU A 101 10.52 17.80 -9.93
CA LEU A 101 10.03 16.46 -10.29
C LEU A 101 8.51 16.31 -10.14
N VAL A 102 7.84 17.23 -9.44
CA VAL A 102 6.40 17.12 -9.20
C VAL A 102 5.65 17.39 -10.51
N GLY A 103 4.63 16.58 -10.78
CA GLY A 103 3.82 16.68 -12.01
C GLY A 103 4.43 15.98 -13.23
N LYS A 104 5.67 15.48 -13.18
CA LYS A 104 6.30 14.74 -14.29
C LYS A 104 5.77 13.31 -14.41
N MET A 105 4.52 13.18 -14.87
CA MET A 105 3.83 11.88 -15.01
C MET A 105 4.52 10.91 -15.97
N THR A 106 5.32 11.42 -16.91
CA THR A 106 6.15 10.59 -17.81
C THR A 106 7.18 9.73 -17.08
N LEU A 107 7.57 10.11 -15.85
CA LEU A 107 8.46 9.32 -15.00
C LEU A 107 7.73 8.13 -14.36
N ILE A 108 6.42 8.23 -14.13
CA ILE A 108 5.63 7.18 -13.51
C ILE A 108 5.45 6.03 -14.50
N GLY A 109 6.04 4.88 -14.16
CA GLY A 109 6.04 3.71 -15.02
C GLY A 109 6.86 3.89 -16.31
N ALA A 110 7.82 4.82 -16.38
CA ALA A 110 8.65 5.06 -17.55
C ALA A 110 9.27 3.77 -18.16
N ALA A 111 9.53 3.76 -19.46
CA ALA A 111 10.09 2.59 -20.16
C ALA A 111 11.41 2.10 -19.54
N GLY A 112 12.28 3.03 -19.12
CA GLY A 112 13.51 2.71 -18.40
C GLY A 112 13.27 1.98 -17.07
N HIS A 113 12.31 2.44 -16.27
CA HIS A 113 11.92 1.75 -15.02
C HIS A 113 11.37 0.34 -15.29
N ARG A 114 10.56 0.18 -16.35
CA ARG A 114 10.04 -1.15 -16.75
C ARG A 114 11.14 -2.07 -17.26
N ALA A 115 12.17 -1.55 -17.93
CA ALA A 115 13.31 -2.35 -18.36
C ALA A 115 14.09 -2.92 -17.16
N ILE A 116 14.31 -2.10 -16.13
CA ILE A 116 14.92 -2.53 -14.86
C ILE A 116 14.03 -3.55 -14.16
N ALA A 117 12.72 -3.29 -14.05
CA ALA A 117 11.78 -4.24 -13.45
C ALA A 117 11.76 -5.58 -14.20
N ARG A 118 11.81 -5.57 -15.53
CA ARG A 118 11.88 -6.79 -16.36
C ARG A 118 13.18 -7.56 -16.14
N ARG A 119 14.30 -6.86 -15.91
CA ARG A 119 15.57 -7.49 -15.52
C ARG A 119 15.45 -8.15 -14.14
N ALA A 120 14.94 -7.42 -13.15
CA ALA A 120 14.73 -7.95 -11.80
C ALA A 120 13.84 -9.21 -11.80
N VAL A 121 12.77 -9.23 -12.61
CA VAL A 121 11.92 -10.43 -12.78
C VAL A 121 12.73 -11.63 -13.29
N ARG A 122 13.61 -11.45 -14.28
CA ARG A 122 14.44 -12.56 -14.79
C ARG A 122 15.41 -13.07 -13.72
N GLU A 123 16.00 -12.17 -12.96
CA GLU A 123 16.99 -12.47 -11.93
C GLU A 123 16.35 -13.06 -10.66
N SER A 124 15.07 -12.81 -10.40
CA SER A 124 14.34 -13.37 -9.24
C SER A 124 13.78 -14.77 -9.46
N MET A 125 13.79 -15.29 -10.69
CA MET A 125 13.26 -16.63 -10.97
C MET A 125 14.23 -17.72 -10.50
N VAL A 126 13.72 -18.68 -9.74
CA VAL A 126 14.49 -19.84 -9.27
C VAL A 126 14.04 -21.09 -10.03
N LEU A 127 14.98 -21.74 -10.72
CA LEU A 127 14.75 -23.00 -11.41
C LEU A 127 14.92 -24.16 -10.41
N LEU A 128 13.81 -24.71 -9.93
CA LEU A 128 13.82 -25.79 -8.94
C LEU A 128 14.03 -27.18 -9.55
N LYS A 129 13.55 -27.40 -10.79
CA LYS A 129 13.58 -28.70 -11.47
C LYS A 129 13.69 -28.50 -12.97
N ASN A 130 14.61 -29.23 -13.62
CA ASN A 130 14.79 -29.25 -15.08
C ASN A 130 15.27 -30.64 -15.56
N GLU A 131 14.36 -31.61 -15.66
CA GLU A 131 14.69 -32.95 -16.13
C GLU A 131 14.84 -33.00 -17.65
N GLY A 132 15.80 -33.81 -18.12
CA GLY A 132 16.00 -34.06 -19.55
C GLY A 132 16.38 -32.83 -20.39
N GLY A 133 16.81 -31.73 -19.76
CA GLY A 133 17.18 -30.50 -20.48
C GLY A 133 16.00 -29.83 -21.19
N PHE A 134 14.79 -29.96 -20.66
CA PHE A 134 13.56 -29.43 -21.28
C PHE A 134 13.59 -27.90 -21.46
N LEU A 135 14.19 -27.16 -20.52
CA LEU A 135 14.39 -25.72 -20.61
C LEU A 135 15.80 -25.37 -21.12
N PRO A 136 15.95 -24.33 -21.98
CA PRO A 136 14.89 -23.46 -22.50
C PRO A 136 14.17 -24.05 -23.73
N PRO A 137 12.87 -23.78 -23.91
CA PRO A 137 12.14 -24.22 -25.09
C PRO A 137 12.59 -23.46 -26.34
N LYS A 138 12.44 -24.08 -27.52
CA LYS A 138 12.67 -23.40 -28.80
C LYS A 138 11.68 -22.24 -28.97
N PRO A 139 12.11 -21.05 -29.42
CA PRO A 139 11.19 -19.90 -29.64
C PRO A 139 10.06 -20.18 -30.63
N SER A 140 10.23 -21.12 -31.54
CA SER A 140 9.23 -21.54 -32.54
C SER A 140 8.25 -22.62 -32.04
N ALA A 141 8.44 -23.13 -30.82
CA ALA A 141 7.57 -24.16 -30.26
C ALA A 141 6.17 -23.60 -29.95
N THR A 142 5.13 -24.38 -30.23
CA THR A 142 3.77 -24.09 -29.76
C THR A 142 3.60 -24.71 -28.38
N ILE A 143 3.48 -23.88 -27.34
CA ILE A 143 3.38 -24.32 -25.95
C ILE A 143 2.00 -23.93 -25.40
N PRO A 144 1.18 -24.90 -24.95
CA PRO A 144 -0.06 -24.57 -24.26
C PRO A 144 0.25 -23.93 -22.90
N VAL A 145 -0.42 -22.83 -22.60
CA VAL A 145 -0.30 -22.11 -21.32
C VAL A 145 -1.60 -22.32 -20.55
N ALA A 146 -1.53 -22.99 -19.40
CA ALA A 146 -2.70 -23.36 -18.60
C ALA A 146 -2.47 -23.12 -17.09
N GLY A 147 -3.57 -23.06 -16.33
CA GLY A 147 -3.58 -22.89 -14.87
C GLY A 147 -4.29 -21.61 -14.41
N GLY A 148 -4.78 -21.57 -13.17
CA GLY A 148 -5.61 -20.45 -12.67
C GLY A 148 -4.90 -19.09 -12.55
N ASN A 149 -3.58 -19.04 -12.80
CA ASN A 149 -2.78 -17.82 -12.76
C ASN A 149 -2.44 -17.28 -14.16
N THR A 150 -2.78 -18.01 -15.22
CA THR A 150 -2.50 -17.57 -16.59
C THR A 150 -3.33 -16.34 -16.93
N GLY A 151 -2.68 -15.28 -17.43
CA GLY A 151 -3.35 -14.01 -17.72
C GLY A 151 -3.81 -13.22 -16.48
N ASN A 152 -3.40 -13.62 -15.25
CA ASN A 152 -3.82 -12.96 -14.02
C ASN A 152 -2.74 -12.04 -13.46
N ILE A 153 -2.72 -10.78 -13.90
CA ILE A 153 -1.77 -9.75 -13.43
C ILE A 153 -1.85 -9.54 -11.91
N PRO A 154 -3.03 -9.43 -11.27
CA PRO A 154 -3.11 -9.27 -9.82
C PRO A 154 -2.39 -10.38 -9.04
N ARG A 155 -2.49 -11.64 -9.49
CA ARG A 155 -1.77 -12.75 -8.85
C ARG A 155 -0.26 -12.67 -9.06
N GLN A 156 0.20 -12.21 -10.22
CA GLN A 156 1.63 -12.00 -10.50
C GLN A 156 2.21 -10.79 -9.75
N ALA A 157 1.38 -9.77 -9.49
CA ALA A 157 1.76 -8.55 -8.81
C ALA A 157 1.74 -8.68 -7.28
N GLY A 158 1.10 -9.72 -6.74
CA GLY A 158 0.88 -9.88 -5.31
C GLY A 158 -0.29 -9.04 -4.78
N ARG A 159 -0.61 -9.26 -3.51
CA ARG A 159 -1.81 -8.72 -2.85
C ARG A 159 -1.82 -7.20 -2.69
N ASP A 160 -0.64 -6.56 -2.65
CA ASP A 160 -0.51 -5.21 -2.10
C ASP A 160 -0.47 -4.09 -3.14
N ARG A 161 -0.64 -4.40 -4.43
CA ARG A 161 -0.41 -3.38 -5.46
C ARG A 161 -1.60 -2.45 -5.75
N HIS A 162 -2.84 -2.82 -5.38
CA HIS A 162 -4.04 -2.00 -5.68
C HIS A 162 -5.14 -2.00 -4.61
N GLY A 163 -4.86 -2.46 -3.40
CA GLY A 163 -5.80 -2.30 -2.30
C GLY A 163 -5.64 -3.36 -1.23
N LEU A 164 -5.30 -2.90 -0.03
CA LEU A 164 -5.50 -3.65 1.20
C LEU A 164 -6.97 -4.12 1.21
N HIS A 165 -7.17 -5.41 0.93
CA HIS A 165 -8.45 -6.10 0.98
C HIS A 165 -9.68 -5.33 0.47
N ARG A 166 -9.69 -4.91 -0.80
CA ARG A 166 -10.99 -4.82 -1.49
C ARG A 166 -11.51 -6.23 -1.67
N ARG A 167 -12.26 -6.75 -0.70
CA ARG A 167 -13.33 -7.71 -1.01
C ARG A 167 -14.29 -6.95 -1.91
N GLN A 168 -14.06 -6.97 -3.22
CA GLN A 168 -15.12 -6.71 -4.18
C GLN A 168 -16.11 -7.87 -4.09
N ALA A 169 -16.89 -7.89 -3.02
CA ALA A 169 -18.20 -8.52 -3.06
C ALA A 169 -19.02 -7.65 -4.02
N GLY A 170 -19.09 -8.05 -5.30
CA GLY A 170 -20.08 -7.53 -6.25
C GLY A 170 -19.58 -6.84 -7.51
N HIS A 171 -18.27 -6.66 -7.73
CA HIS A 171 -17.79 -6.19 -9.03
C HIS A 171 -17.12 -7.33 -9.78
N ARG A 172 -17.92 -8.10 -10.52
CA ARG A 172 -17.39 -8.88 -11.65
C ARG A 172 -16.85 -7.84 -12.63
N PRO A 173 -15.55 -7.82 -12.97
CA PRO A 173 -15.14 -7.17 -14.20
C PRO A 173 -15.91 -7.87 -15.30
N ASP A 174 -16.58 -7.13 -16.18
CA ASP A 174 -17.11 -7.66 -17.43
C ASP A 174 -15.93 -8.15 -18.29
N HIS A 175 -15.41 -9.33 -17.96
CA HIS A 175 -14.70 -10.19 -18.89
C HIS A 175 -15.76 -11.02 -19.62
N GLN A 176 -16.60 -10.36 -20.41
CA GLN A 176 -17.52 -11.05 -21.31
C GLN A 176 -16.85 -11.58 -22.59
N ASP A 177 -15.53 -11.45 -22.74
CA ASP A 177 -14.84 -11.83 -23.99
C ASP A 177 -13.66 -12.81 -23.84
N THR A 178 -13.62 -13.62 -22.80
CA THR A 178 -12.73 -14.80 -22.78
C THR A 178 -13.53 -16.08 -22.87
N ARG A 179 -14.03 -16.37 -24.08
CA ARG A 179 -14.48 -17.72 -24.42
C ARG A 179 -13.27 -18.66 -24.28
N TYR A 180 -13.32 -19.55 -23.30
CA TYR A 180 -12.50 -20.76 -23.28
C TYR A 180 -12.91 -21.62 -24.49
N GLY A 181 -12.16 -21.48 -25.57
CA GLY A 181 -12.23 -22.41 -26.69
C GLY A 181 -11.44 -23.66 -26.33
N GLN A 182 -12.12 -24.81 -26.24
CA GLN A 182 -11.45 -26.07 -26.57
C GLN A 182 -10.73 -25.89 -27.91
N GLY A 183 -9.49 -26.38 -27.95
CA GLY A 183 -8.47 -26.19 -28.99
C GLY A 183 -8.91 -25.53 -30.31
N ARG A 184 -8.35 -24.34 -30.61
CA ARG A 184 -8.30 -23.89 -32.00
C ARG A 184 -7.05 -23.07 -32.31
N ARG A 185 -6.41 -23.46 -33.43
CA ARG A 185 -5.25 -22.85 -34.09
C ARG A 185 -5.55 -21.36 -34.38
N LEU A 186 -4.64 -20.46 -34.01
CA LEU A 186 -4.65 -19.09 -34.53
C LEU A 186 -4.02 -19.10 -35.92
N ALA A 187 -4.82 -18.92 -36.96
CA ALA A 187 -4.37 -18.56 -38.29
C ALA A 187 -4.65 -17.07 -38.53
N ALA A 188 -3.80 -16.43 -39.32
CA ALA A 188 -3.82 -14.99 -39.55
C ALA A 188 -5.02 -14.56 -40.41
N GLY A 189 -5.76 -13.56 -39.93
CA GLY A 189 -6.74 -12.76 -40.68
C GLY A 189 -8.14 -13.34 -40.76
N ASP A 190 -9.09 -12.80 -39.99
CA ASP A 190 -10.53 -12.85 -40.30
C ASP A 190 -11.29 -11.70 -39.60
N ARG A 191 -12.21 -11.05 -40.34
CA ARG A 191 -13.01 -9.87 -39.94
C ARG A 191 -14.35 -10.27 -39.28
N PRO A 192 -15.00 -9.43 -38.44
CA PRO A 192 -16.16 -9.85 -37.65
C PRO A 192 -17.50 -9.44 -38.30
N ALA A 193 -18.32 -10.43 -38.64
CA ALA A 193 -19.77 -10.23 -38.78
C ALA A 193 -20.51 -11.54 -38.53
N ALA A 194 -21.14 -11.66 -37.36
CA ALA A 194 -22.38 -12.41 -37.05
C ALA A 194 -22.39 -12.85 -35.57
N MET A 195 -22.94 -12.00 -34.71
CA MET A 195 -23.23 -12.31 -33.32
C MET A 195 -24.66 -11.84 -33.05
N LEU A 196 -25.65 -12.75 -33.02
CA LEU A 196 -26.95 -12.54 -32.38
C LEU A 196 -27.83 -13.78 -32.53
N ARG A 197 -27.92 -14.59 -31.47
CA ARG A 197 -29.18 -15.03 -30.84
C ARG A 197 -28.91 -16.14 -29.81
N GLN A 198 -29.69 -16.07 -28.72
CA GLN A 198 -29.93 -17.07 -27.67
C GLN A 198 -28.94 -17.14 -26.50
N ALA A 199 -29.22 -16.32 -25.47
CA ALA A 199 -29.08 -16.70 -24.06
C ALA A 199 -29.96 -15.80 -23.18
N ARG A 200 -31.28 -15.82 -23.39
CA ARG A 200 -32.25 -15.43 -22.36
C ARG A 200 -32.86 -16.73 -21.85
N HIS A 201 -32.48 -17.17 -20.65
CA HIS A 201 -33.34 -17.77 -19.63
C HIS A 201 -32.50 -18.45 -18.53
N ARG A 202 -32.95 -18.23 -17.29
CA ARG A 202 -32.59 -18.88 -16.01
C ARG A 202 -31.44 -18.25 -15.22
N ASN A 203 -31.82 -17.43 -14.23
CA ASN A 203 -31.26 -17.48 -12.89
C ASN A 203 -32.25 -16.87 -11.89
N GLY A 204 -32.73 -17.69 -10.96
CA GLY A 204 -33.49 -17.33 -9.77
C GLY A 204 -32.94 -18.11 -8.57
N ALA A 205 -33.06 -17.50 -7.38
CA ALA A 205 -32.56 -17.90 -6.06
C ALA A 205 -31.04 -17.69 -5.85
N GLY A 206 -30.53 -16.97 -4.84
CA GLY A 206 -31.11 -16.39 -3.64
C GLY A 206 -30.43 -16.95 -2.39
N HIS A 207 -29.36 -16.34 -1.89
CA HIS A 207 -28.86 -16.53 -0.52
C HIS A 207 -28.14 -15.28 -0.03
N ARG A 208 -28.68 -14.65 1.03
CA ARG A 208 -28.07 -13.53 1.76
C ARG A 208 -27.18 -14.09 2.88
N ALA A 209 -25.89 -13.84 2.82
CA ALA A 209 -24.98 -14.01 3.95
C ALA A 209 -24.77 -12.66 4.64
N ARG A 210 -25.02 -12.60 5.96
CA ARG A 210 -24.75 -11.43 6.80
C ARG A 210 -23.23 -11.32 6.99
N SER A 211 -22.62 -10.21 6.55
CA SER A 211 -21.23 -9.91 6.90
C SER A 211 -21.17 -9.08 8.18
N THR A 212 -20.46 -9.59 9.17
CA THR A 212 -19.99 -8.80 10.31
C THR A 212 -19.06 -7.69 9.79
N SER A 213 -19.35 -6.45 10.18
CA SER A 213 -18.69 -5.25 9.68
C SER A 213 -17.29 -5.11 10.27
N SER A 214 -16.26 -5.45 9.50
CA SER A 214 -14.97 -4.75 9.62
C SER A 214 -15.13 -3.43 8.88
N ARG A 215 -15.35 -2.32 9.60
CA ARG A 215 -15.39 -1.00 8.98
C ARG A 215 -13.98 -0.70 8.46
N SER A 216 -13.83 -0.75 7.14
CA SER A 216 -12.65 -0.28 6.44
C SER A 216 -12.39 1.19 6.79
N CYS A 217 -11.14 1.53 7.05
CA CYS A 217 -10.65 2.87 7.41
C CYS A 217 -10.82 3.97 6.36
N PHE A 218 -11.65 3.72 5.35
CA PHE A 218 -11.96 4.63 4.26
C PHE A 218 -13.49 4.73 4.18
N ASP A 219 -14.08 5.37 5.18
CA ASP A 219 -15.46 5.83 5.14
C ASP A 219 -15.44 7.31 4.70
N PRO A 220 -15.84 7.63 3.45
CA PRO A 220 -15.85 9.01 2.96
C PRO A 220 -16.86 9.88 3.71
N ASP A 221 -17.85 9.30 4.40
CA ASP A 221 -18.91 10.05 5.09
C ASP A 221 -18.46 10.53 6.48
N ALA A 222 -17.35 10.01 7.01
CA ALA A 222 -16.75 10.50 8.25
C ALA A 222 -16.06 11.87 8.10
N GLN A 223 -15.93 12.40 6.87
CA GLN A 223 -15.29 13.69 6.60
C GLN A 223 -16.22 14.90 6.80
N ASN A 224 -17.54 14.72 6.99
CA ASN A 224 -18.49 15.83 7.00
C ASN A 224 -19.24 16.05 8.33
N ALA A 225 -18.84 15.37 9.41
CA ALA A 225 -19.40 15.60 10.74
C ALA A 225 -18.61 16.66 11.51
N SER A 226 -18.69 17.92 11.07
CA SER A 226 -18.28 19.08 11.88
C SER A 226 -19.38 20.13 11.89
N GLY A 227 -20.14 20.15 13.00
CA GLY A 227 -20.74 21.29 13.72
C GLY A 227 -21.43 22.46 12.98
N PRO A 228 -22.41 23.13 13.61
CA PRO A 228 -23.24 24.12 12.94
C PRO A 228 -22.42 25.33 12.53
N ARG A 229 -22.64 25.81 11.29
CA ARG A 229 -22.19 27.13 10.85
C ARG A 229 -22.87 28.16 11.75
N ARG A 230 -22.08 28.94 12.50
CA ARG A 230 -22.58 30.13 13.20
C ARG A 230 -22.99 31.19 12.16
N PRO A 231 -24.00 32.01 12.47
CA PRO A 231 -24.61 32.97 11.54
C PRO A 231 -23.62 34.02 11.05
#